data_AF-A0A9D2D9W5-F1
#
_entry.id   AF-A0A9D2D9W5-F1
#
_cell.length_a   1.000
_cell.length_b   1.000
_cell.length_c   1.000
_cell.angle_alpha   90.00
_cell.angle_beta   90.00
_cell.angle_gamma   90.00
#
_symmetry.space_group_name_H-M   'P 1'
#
loop_
_entity.id
_entity.type
_entity.pdbx_description
1 polymer ?
#
loop_
_entity_poly.entity_id
_entity_poly.type
_entity_poly.pdbx_seq_one_letter_code
_entity_poly.pdbx_strand_id
1 'polypeptide(L)'
;MKKRYQIADTRLLISTDLFIQSDAWSELFETAGSESEADFRIAIRVAELPEYPRKSELYTGGKRETFKVGGCLVSYYREPNRQRQFCYEEDGVRGRLTVIPEFSHYASDIRNIWNKIDLSRILLHQRGLILHASYIIWKGGAILFTAPSGTGKSTQAELWAEYQHAEVINGDRAVLREKDGETRAYGLPFAGSSGICVNKSAPVRAVVVLAQAAENAVYELTPAEAIKHLYSQCALNR
;
A
#
# COMPACT_ATOMS: atom_id res chain seq x y z
N MET A 1 3.41 13.45 -19.44
CA MET A 1 2.07 12.86 -19.23
C MET A 1 1.60 12.95 -17.77
N LYS A 2 0.30 12.75 -17.53
CA LYS A 2 -0.30 12.75 -16.19
C LYS A 2 -1.27 11.57 -16.04
N LYS A 3 -1.19 10.85 -14.92
CA LYS A 3 -2.11 9.78 -14.53
C LYS A 3 -2.74 10.06 -13.18
N ARG A 4 -3.99 9.67 -13.02
CA ARG A 4 -4.79 9.93 -11.81
C ARG A 4 -5.29 8.62 -11.27
N TYR A 5 -5.16 8.44 -9.96
CA TYR A 5 -5.62 7.26 -9.27
C TYR A 5 -6.45 7.64 -8.05
N GLN A 6 -7.43 6.82 -7.70
CA GLN A 6 -8.12 6.91 -6.41
C GLN A 6 -7.87 5.63 -5.63
N ILE A 7 -7.14 5.76 -4.53
CA ILE A 7 -6.81 4.63 -3.63
C ILE A 7 -7.31 4.97 -2.25
N ALA A 8 -8.21 4.14 -1.72
CA ALA A 8 -8.82 4.35 -0.40
C ALA A 8 -9.37 5.78 -0.20
N ASP A 9 -10.10 6.28 -1.19
CA ASP A 9 -10.63 7.66 -1.26
C ASP A 9 -9.56 8.76 -1.16
N THR A 10 -8.33 8.45 -1.55
CA THR A 10 -7.25 9.42 -1.71
C THR A 10 -6.94 9.56 -3.19
N ARG A 11 -7.07 10.78 -3.71
CA ARG A 11 -6.80 11.10 -5.12
C ARG A 11 -5.32 11.41 -5.31
N LEU A 12 -4.65 10.56 -6.05
CA LEU A 12 -3.24 10.69 -6.40
C LEU A 12 -3.11 11.22 -7.83
N LEU A 13 -2.23 12.21 -8.03
CA LEU A 13 -1.83 12.68 -9.34
C LEU A 13 -0.35 12.36 -9.56
N ILE A 14 -0.06 11.50 -10.54
CA ILE A 14 1.30 11.19 -10.98
C ILE A 14 1.58 12.00 -12.25
N SER A 15 2.64 12.81 -12.23
CA SER A 15 3.11 13.62 -13.37
C SER A 15 4.54 13.20 -13.74
N THR A 16 4.79 12.93 -15.02
CA THR A 16 6.09 12.46 -15.52
C THR A 16 6.23 12.72 -17.00
N ASP A 17 7.45 12.83 -17.52
CA ASP A 17 7.71 12.83 -18.97
C ASP A 17 7.87 11.42 -19.55
N LEU A 18 7.97 10.41 -18.68
CA LEU A 18 8.00 9.01 -19.08
C LEU A 18 6.63 8.52 -19.56
N PHE A 19 6.62 7.56 -20.49
CA PHE A 19 5.44 6.76 -20.73
C PHE A 19 5.24 5.77 -19.58
N ILE A 20 4.03 5.71 -19.01
CA ILE A 20 3.68 4.73 -17.96
C ILE A 20 2.75 3.68 -18.55
N GLN A 21 3.25 2.45 -18.64
CA GLN A 21 2.45 1.26 -18.85
C GLN A 21 1.72 0.90 -17.55
N SER A 22 0.38 0.91 -17.61
CA SER A 22 -0.44 0.36 -16.53
C SER A 22 -0.66 -1.13 -16.72
N ASP A 23 -0.79 -1.86 -15.61
CA ASP A 23 -1.34 -3.20 -15.62
C ASP A 23 -2.86 -3.16 -15.42
N ALA A 24 -3.55 -4.24 -15.79
CA ALA A 24 -5.01 -4.34 -15.69
C ALA A 24 -5.53 -4.07 -14.26
N TRP A 25 -4.71 -4.35 -13.24
CA TRP A 25 -5.05 -4.12 -11.84
C TRP A 25 -4.99 -2.64 -11.45
N SER A 26 -3.91 -1.94 -11.82
CA SER A 26 -3.79 -0.50 -11.53
C SER A 26 -4.81 0.32 -12.32
N GLU A 27 -5.22 -0.13 -13.50
CA GLU A 27 -6.28 0.51 -14.30
C GLU A 27 -7.62 0.58 -13.55
N LEU A 28 -7.94 -0.40 -12.70
CA LEU A 28 -9.16 -0.37 -11.86
C LEU A 28 -9.16 0.77 -10.83
N PHE A 29 -8.00 1.36 -10.56
CA PHE A 29 -7.82 2.49 -9.66
C PHE A 29 -7.63 3.80 -10.41
N GLU A 30 -7.50 3.78 -11.74
CA GLU A 30 -7.42 5.00 -12.54
C GLU A 30 -8.76 5.76 -12.53
N THR A 31 -8.68 7.09 -12.49
CA THR A 31 -9.88 7.94 -12.43
C THR A 31 -9.76 9.14 -13.36
N ALA A 32 -10.91 9.64 -13.82
CA ALA A 32 -10.99 10.94 -14.49
C ALA A 32 -11.03 12.07 -13.45
N GLY A 33 -10.82 13.32 -13.87
CA GLY A 33 -10.97 14.48 -12.99
C GLY A 33 -9.94 15.58 -13.23
N SER A 34 -10.08 16.67 -12.48
CA SER A 34 -9.15 17.81 -12.54
C SER A 34 -7.86 17.56 -11.75
N GLU A 35 -6.77 18.23 -12.13
CA GLU A 35 -5.52 18.21 -11.34
C GLU A 35 -5.62 18.99 -10.02
N SER A 36 -6.52 19.97 -9.96
CA SER A 36 -6.78 20.75 -8.74
C SER A 36 -7.34 19.89 -7.61
N GLU A 37 -7.97 18.77 -7.96
CA GLU A 37 -8.61 17.84 -7.04
C GLU A 37 -7.65 16.85 -6.39
N ALA A 38 -6.37 16.78 -6.79
CA ALA A 38 -5.45 15.81 -6.22
C ALA A 38 -5.16 16.11 -4.74
N ASP A 39 -5.37 15.09 -3.90
CA ASP A 39 -5.05 15.13 -2.46
C ASP A 39 -3.54 14.96 -2.24
N PHE A 40 -2.88 14.19 -3.12
CA PHE A 40 -1.43 14.00 -3.12
C PHE A 40 -0.86 14.02 -4.54
N ARG A 41 0.31 14.65 -4.72
CA ARG A 41 0.95 14.83 -6.03
C ARG A 41 2.33 14.20 -6.07
N ILE A 42 2.58 13.36 -7.06
CA ILE A 42 3.86 12.69 -7.27
C ILE A 42 4.43 13.16 -8.61
N ALA A 43 5.63 13.74 -8.58
CA ALA A 43 6.41 14.02 -9.78
C ALA A 43 7.47 12.93 -9.97
N ILE A 44 7.52 12.33 -11.16
CA ILE A 44 8.58 11.38 -11.52
C ILE A 44 9.50 12.06 -12.54
N ARG A 45 10.80 11.96 -12.31
CA ARG A 45 11.82 12.53 -13.21
C ARG A 45 12.99 11.58 -13.40
N VAL A 46 13.62 11.68 -14.55
CA VAL A 46 14.90 11.02 -14.84
C VAL A 46 16.03 12.01 -14.60
N ALA A 47 16.91 11.72 -13.63
CA ALA A 47 18.05 12.55 -13.28
C ALA A 47 19.03 11.80 -12.36
N GLU A 48 20.21 12.37 -12.15
CA GLU A 48 21.10 11.94 -11.05
C GLU A 48 20.38 11.98 -9.70
N LEU A 49 20.71 11.04 -8.83
CA LEU A 49 20.08 10.97 -7.51
C LEU A 49 20.54 12.14 -6.65
N PRO A 50 19.61 12.83 -5.96
CA PRO A 50 20.00 13.90 -5.05
C PRO A 50 20.77 13.33 -3.86
N GLU A 51 21.82 14.03 -3.42
CA GLU A 51 22.57 13.70 -2.22
C GLU A 51 22.34 14.75 -1.14
N TYR A 52 22.16 14.29 0.10
CA TYR A 52 21.93 15.15 1.25
C TYR A 52 23.06 14.94 2.27
N PRO A 53 23.97 15.92 2.42
CA PRO A 53 25.05 15.85 3.41
C PRO A 53 24.54 15.91 4.85
N ARG A 54 23.46 16.66 5.10
CA ARG A 54 22.81 16.78 6.42
C ARG A 54 21.53 15.94 6.44
N LYS A 55 21.63 14.75 7.01
CA LYS A 55 20.52 13.79 7.10
C LYS A 55 20.64 12.95 8.38
N SER A 56 19.51 12.50 8.90
CA SER A 56 19.44 11.55 10.02
C SER A 56 18.89 10.23 9.54
N GLU A 57 19.57 9.13 9.82
CA GLU A 57 19.10 7.79 9.45
C GLU A 57 17.85 7.43 10.27
N LEU A 58 16.82 6.91 9.58
CA LEU A 58 15.62 6.36 10.20
C LEU A 58 15.51 4.84 9.99
N TYR A 59 15.96 4.36 8.84
CA TYR A 59 15.91 2.95 8.47
C TYR A 59 16.99 2.64 7.44
N THR A 60 17.72 1.54 7.64
CA THR A 60 18.61 0.98 6.62
C THR A 60 18.41 -0.53 6.54
N GLY A 61 17.93 -0.99 5.38
CA GLY A 61 17.75 -2.40 5.05
C GLY A 61 18.44 -2.77 3.73
N GLY A 62 18.31 -4.03 3.32
CA GLY A 62 18.98 -4.53 2.11
C GLY A 62 18.51 -3.87 0.81
N LYS A 63 17.23 -3.51 0.73
CA LYS A 63 16.59 -2.97 -0.49
C LYS A 63 16.38 -1.45 -0.44
N ARG A 64 16.35 -0.86 0.74
CA ARG A 64 16.00 0.54 0.95
C ARG A 64 16.69 1.12 2.16
N GLU A 65 16.99 2.39 2.09
CA GLU A 65 17.43 3.23 3.19
C GLU A 65 16.53 4.48 3.22
N THR A 66 16.17 4.95 4.41
CA THR A 66 15.29 6.09 4.62
C THR A 66 15.93 7.03 5.63
N PHE A 67 15.96 8.31 5.27
CA PHE A 67 16.53 9.38 6.06
C PHE A 67 15.52 10.49 6.30
N LYS A 68 15.67 11.19 7.43
CA LYS A 68 15.07 12.50 7.65
C LYS A 68 16.02 13.59 7.16
N VAL A 69 15.51 14.47 6.30
CA VAL A 69 16.24 15.62 5.75
C VAL A 69 15.40 16.87 5.99
N GLY A 70 15.70 17.61 7.06
CA GLY A 70 14.83 18.70 7.50
C GLY A 70 13.43 18.19 7.84
N GLY A 71 12.41 18.74 7.17
CA GLY A 71 11.00 18.28 7.27
C GLY A 71 10.64 17.12 6.34
N CYS A 72 11.53 16.75 5.41
CA CYS A 72 11.26 15.75 4.39
C CYS A 72 11.74 14.36 4.84
N LEU A 73 11.10 13.31 4.32
CA LEU A 73 11.71 11.98 4.31
C LEU A 73 12.25 11.68 2.92
N VAL A 74 13.41 11.04 2.89
CA VAL A 74 14.11 10.67 1.66
C VAL A 74 14.42 9.18 1.73
N SER A 75 13.88 8.42 0.80
CA SER A 75 14.12 6.98 0.68
C SER A 75 14.90 6.68 -0.60
N TYR A 76 16.07 6.06 -0.47
CA TYR A 76 16.79 5.50 -1.60
C TYR A 76 16.50 4.02 -1.74
N TYR A 77 16.29 3.56 -2.97
CA TYR A 77 16.04 2.16 -3.27
C TYR A 77 17.19 1.57 -4.08
N ARG A 78 17.55 0.34 -3.71
CA ARG A 78 18.73 -0.36 -4.20
C ARG A 78 18.42 -1.57 -5.09
N GLU A 79 17.17 -1.79 -5.46
CA GLU A 79 16.79 -2.91 -6.32
C GLU A 79 16.79 -2.50 -7.81
N PRO A 80 17.24 -3.39 -8.73
CA PRO A 80 17.53 -4.81 -8.48
C PRO A 80 18.99 -5.17 -8.12
N ASN A 81 19.98 -4.27 -8.26
CA ASN A 81 21.41 -4.64 -8.25
C ASN A 81 22.20 -4.24 -6.98
N ARG A 82 21.52 -3.88 -5.90
CA ARG A 82 22.08 -3.35 -4.63
C ARG A 82 22.74 -1.97 -4.72
N GLN A 83 22.63 -1.26 -5.84
CA GLN A 83 23.04 0.14 -5.97
C GLN A 83 21.84 1.06 -5.97
N ARG A 84 22.00 2.30 -5.49
CA ARG A 84 20.93 3.30 -5.50
C ARG A 84 20.55 3.63 -6.94
N GLN A 85 19.28 3.46 -7.27
CA GLN A 85 18.73 3.76 -8.60
C GLN A 85 17.52 4.67 -8.56
N PHE A 86 16.83 4.68 -7.41
CA PHE A 86 15.68 5.53 -7.16
C PHE A 86 15.88 6.30 -5.87
N CYS A 87 15.36 7.52 -5.85
CA CYS A 87 15.21 8.33 -4.66
C CYS A 87 13.78 8.87 -4.61
N TYR A 88 13.04 8.52 -3.56
CA TYR A 88 11.72 9.08 -3.28
C TYR A 88 11.83 10.10 -2.16
N GLU A 89 11.58 11.37 -2.50
CA GLU A 89 11.47 12.48 -1.56
C GLU A 89 9.99 12.72 -1.25
N GLU A 90 9.64 12.87 0.02
CA GLU A 90 8.27 13.22 0.42
C GLU A 90 8.24 14.39 1.39
N ASP A 91 7.50 15.42 0.99
CA ASP A 91 7.28 16.68 1.70
C ASP A 91 5.78 17.00 1.74
N GLY A 92 5.17 16.78 2.90
CA GLY A 92 3.73 16.97 3.10
C GLY A 92 2.89 16.14 2.13
N VAL A 93 2.15 16.82 1.24
CA VAL A 93 1.25 16.21 0.23
C VAL A 93 1.91 16.07 -1.15
N ARG A 94 3.24 16.18 -1.21
CA ARG A 94 4.01 16.12 -2.45
C ARG A 94 5.11 15.07 -2.33
N GLY A 95 5.17 14.21 -3.34
CA GLY A 95 6.24 13.23 -3.53
C GLY A 95 7.04 13.54 -4.79
N ARG A 96 8.33 13.20 -4.77
CA ARG A 96 9.18 13.21 -5.97
C ARG A 96 9.95 11.91 -6.07
N LEU A 97 9.71 11.15 -7.14
CA LEU A 97 10.50 9.97 -7.47
C LEU A 97 11.54 10.34 -8.53
N THR A 98 12.81 10.37 -8.14
CA THR A 98 13.94 10.51 -9.07
C THR A 98 14.47 9.13 -9.40
N VAL A 99 14.63 8.82 -10.69
CA VAL A 99 15.26 7.59 -11.18
C VAL A 99 16.46 7.96 -12.06
N ILE A 100 17.56 7.20 -11.96
CA ILE A 100 18.73 7.43 -12.82
C ILE A 100 18.44 7.02 -14.29
N PRO A 101 19.09 7.66 -15.28
CA PRO A 101 18.82 7.42 -16.70
C PRO A 101 18.82 5.94 -17.10
N GLU A 102 19.79 5.17 -16.62
CA GLU A 102 19.99 3.75 -16.93
C GLU A 102 18.81 2.88 -16.49
N PHE A 103 18.07 3.30 -15.47
CA PHE A 103 16.94 2.57 -14.89
C PHE A 103 15.59 3.23 -15.16
N SER A 104 15.55 4.26 -16.01
CA SER A 104 14.31 4.98 -16.36
C SER A 104 13.19 4.06 -16.88
N HIS A 105 13.54 3.00 -17.61
CA HIS A 105 12.60 1.99 -18.11
C HIS A 105 11.86 1.23 -17.00
N TYR A 106 12.44 1.07 -15.81
CA TYR A 106 11.72 0.49 -14.67
C TYR A 106 10.61 1.44 -14.17
N ALA A 107 10.82 2.75 -14.22
CA ALA A 107 9.82 3.76 -13.86
C ALA A 107 8.71 3.92 -14.92
N SER A 108 8.79 3.19 -16.05
CA SER A 108 7.72 3.09 -17.04
C SER A 108 6.67 2.04 -16.69
N ASP A 109 6.93 1.14 -15.72
CA ASP A 109 5.94 0.17 -15.22
C ASP A 109 5.32 0.68 -13.92
N ILE A 110 4.00 0.85 -13.90
CA ILE A 110 3.27 1.37 -12.74
C ILE A 110 3.51 0.56 -11.45
N ARG A 111 3.73 -0.76 -11.56
CA ARG A 111 3.98 -1.63 -10.40
C ARG A 111 5.30 -1.27 -9.71
N ASN A 112 6.30 -0.88 -10.50
CA ASN A 112 7.57 -0.41 -9.94
C ASN A 112 7.38 0.94 -9.24
N ILE A 113 6.54 1.82 -9.77
CA ILE A 113 6.23 3.10 -9.12
C ILE A 113 5.57 2.85 -7.76
N TRP A 114 4.57 1.97 -7.66
CA TRP A 114 3.93 1.62 -6.39
C TRP A 114 4.91 1.10 -5.34
N ASN A 115 5.92 0.34 -5.76
CA ASN A 115 6.96 -0.19 -4.87
C ASN A 115 8.01 0.86 -4.45
N LYS A 116 8.06 2.01 -5.11
CA LYS A 116 9.08 3.05 -4.88
C LYS A 116 8.51 4.32 -4.26
N ILE A 117 7.20 4.46 -4.19
CA ILE A 117 6.54 5.50 -3.39
C ILE A 117 6.16 4.96 -2.01
N ASP A 118 6.10 5.84 -1.02
CA ASP A 118 5.67 5.46 0.32
C ASP A 118 4.13 5.55 0.47
N LEU A 119 3.41 4.64 -0.19
CA LEU A 119 1.94 4.69 -0.19
C LEU A 119 1.35 4.55 1.22
N SER A 120 1.99 3.77 2.12
CA SER A 120 1.52 3.68 3.50
C SER A 120 1.60 5.04 4.19
N ARG A 121 2.66 5.82 3.98
CA ARG A 121 2.76 7.18 4.53
C ARG A 121 1.79 8.17 3.90
N ILE A 122 1.60 8.11 2.58
CA ILE A 122 0.58 8.91 1.89
C ILE A 122 -0.80 8.67 2.52
N LEU A 123 -1.16 7.41 2.75
CA LEU A 123 -2.43 7.03 3.35
C LEU A 123 -2.50 7.39 4.84
N LEU A 124 -1.39 7.34 5.59
CA LEU A 124 -1.34 7.76 7.00
C LEU A 124 -1.72 9.22 7.17
N HIS A 125 -1.31 10.10 6.25
CA HIS A 125 -1.76 11.50 6.23
C HIS A 125 -3.28 11.66 6.06
N GLN A 126 -3.95 10.61 5.58
CA GLN A 126 -5.39 10.53 5.36
C GLN A 126 -6.10 9.64 6.38
N ARG A 127 -5.47 9.35 7.52
CA ARG A 127 -5.96 8.42 8.58
C ARG A 127 -6.17 6.99 8.07
N GLY A 128 -5.44 6.60 7.02
CA GLY A 128 -5.41 5.26 6.47
C GLY A 128 -4.18 4.49 6.93
N LEU A 129 -4.30 3.19 7.13
CA LEU A 129 -3.20 2.27 7.38
C LEU A 129 -3.30 1.06 6.46
N ILE A 130 -2.17 0.50 6.06
CA ILE A 130 -2.13 -0.74 5.28
C ILE A 130 -1.92 -1.91 6.24
N LEU A 131 -2.88 -2.83 6.28
CA LEU A 131 -2.82 -4.07 7.04
C LEU A 131 -2.46 -5.22 6.08
N HIS A 132 -1.50 -6.05 6.47
CA HIS A 132 -1.26 -7.36 5.84
C HIS A 132 -2.39 -8.31 6.22
N ALA A 133 -3.35 -8.46 5.31
CA ALA A 133 -4.58 -9.20 5.51
C ALA A 133 -5.20 -9.61 4.17
N SER A 134 -5.88 -10.76 4.16
CA SER A 134 -6.83 -11.07 3.08
C SER A 134 -8.16 -10.40 3.40
N TYR A 135 -8.71 -9.67 2.44
CA TYR A 135 -9.91 -8.85 2.57
C TYR A 135 -11.02 -9.41 1.68
N ILE A 136 -12.14 -9.73 2.32
CA ILE A 136 -13.38 -10.14 1.65
C ILE A 136 -14.53 -9.17 1.96
N ILE A 137 -15.51 -9.10 1.07
CA ILE A 137 -16.83 -8.52 1.33
C ILE A 137 -17.84 -9.65 1.43
N TRP A 138 -18.54 -9.72 2.56
CA TRP A 138 -19.63 -10.66 2.78
C TRP A 138 -20.86 -9.91 3.28
N LYS A 139 -22.00 -10.08 2.60
CA LYS A 139 -23.28 -9.43 2.92
C LYS A 139 -23.15 -7.90 3.14
N GLY A 140 -22.33 -7.25 2.29
CA GLY A 140 -22.10 -5.80 2.33
C GLY A 140 -21.12 -5.31 3.40
N GLY A 141 -20.49 -6.21 4.16
CA GLY A 141 -19.52 -5.89 5.19
C GLY A 141 -18.12 -6.44 4.90
N ALA A 142 -17.09 -5.72 5.31
CA ALA A 142 -15.70 -6.16 5.19
C ALA A 142 -15.30 -7.09 6.35
N ILE A 143 -14.70 -8.23 6.00
CA ILE A 143 -14.01 -9.12 6.93
C ILE A 143 -12.55 -9.21 6.49
N LEU A 144 -11.64 -9.02 7.43
CA LEU A 144 -10.20 -9.07 7.18
C LEU A 144 -9.57 -10.20 7.97
N PHE A 145 -8.85 -11.09 7.31
CA PHE A 145 -8.07 -12.15 7.96
C PHE A 145 -6.61 -11.72 8.04
N THR A 146 -6.08 -11.56 9.25
CA THR A 146 -4.71 -11.08 9.49
C THR A 146 -3.93 -12.07 10.35
N ALA A 147 -2.66 -12.30 9.99
CA ALA A 147 -1.75 -13.26 10.61
C ALA A 147 -0.39 -13.22 9.90
N PRO A 148 0.68 -13.76 10.52
CA PRO A 148 1.95 -14.01 9.83
C PRO A 148 1.77 -14.72 8.47
N SER A 149 2.79 -14.60 7.61
CA SER A 149 2.78 -15.31 6.32
C SER A 149 2.76 -16.83 6.55
N GLY A 150 2.00 -17.56 5.73
CA GLY A 150 1.85 -19.01 5.83
C GLY A 150 0.79 -19.51 6.83
N THR A 151 0.13 -18.64 7.60
CA THR A 151 -0.86 -19.09 8.61
C THR A 151 -2.21 -19.54 8.02
N GLY A 152 -2.58 -19.07 6.81
CA GLY A 152 -3.83 -19.46 6.13
C GLY A 152 -4.82 -18.32 5.83
N LYS A 153 -4.37 -17.06 5.73
CA LYS A 153 -5.24 -15.91 5.41
C LYS A 153 -5.97 -16.05 4.06
N SER A 154 -5.23 -16.39 3.01
CA SER A 154 -5.80 -16.59 1.66
C SER A 154 -6.73 -17.78 1.62
N THR A 155 -6.38 -18.87 2.31
CA THR A 155 -7.23 -20.04 2.46
C THR A 155 -8.57 -19.68 3.09
N GLN A 156 -8.60 -18.83 4.13
CA GLN A 156 -9.88 -18.35 4.68
C GLN A 156 -10.68 -17.52 3.66
N ALA A 157 -10.03 -16.61 2.93
CA ALA A 157 -10.73 -15.85 1.89
C ALA A 157 -11.34 -16.76 0.80
N GLU A 158 -10.60 -17.79 0.37
CA GLU A 158 -11.06 -18.79 -0.61
C GLU A 158 -12.24 -19.61 -0.06
N LEU A 159 -12.17 -20.10 1.18
CA LEU A 159 -13.26 -20.84 1.81
C LEU A 159 -14.54 -19.99 1.93
N TRP A 160 -14.42 -18.70 2.25
CA TRP A 160 -15.57 -17.81 2.28
C TRP A 160 -16.15 -17.53 0.90
N ALA A 161 -15.31 -17.47 -0.13
CA ALA A 161 -15.78 -17.36 -1.51
C ALA A 161 -16.53 -18.62 -1.95
N GLU A 162 -15.98 -19.80 -1.64
CA GLU A 162 -16.53 -21.10 -2.02
C GLU A 162 -17.85 -21.41 -1.28
N TYR A 163 -17.84 -21.31 0.05
CA TYR A 163 -18.94 -21.79 0.88
C TYR A 163 -19.94 -20.70 1.30
N GLN A 164 -19.55 -19.43 1.22
CA GLN A 164 -20.38 -18.30 1.66
C GLN A 164 -20.59 -17.25 0.56
N HIS A 165 -20.10 -17.52 -0.66
CA HIS A 165 -20.20 -16.62 -1.82
C HIS A 165 -19.72 -15.19 -1.51
N ALA A 166 -18.71 -15.07 -0.65
CA ALA A 166 -18.06 -13.79 -0.39
C ALA A 166 -17.21 -13.35 -1.58
N GLU A 167 -17.09 -12.04 -1.79
CA GLU A 167 -16.21 -11.49 -2.81
C GLU A 167 -14.81 -11.26 -2.22
N VAL A 168 -13.78 -11.85 -2.81
CA VAL A 168 -12.38 -11.57 -2.42
C VAL A 168 -11.91 -10.28 -3.10
N ILE A 169 -11.53 -9.29 -2.29
CA ILE A 169 -11.13 -7.96 -2.78
C ILE A 169 -9.61 -7.85 -2.93
N ASN A 170 -8.87 -8.43 -1.97
CA ASN A 170 -7.41 -8.55 -2.04
C ASN A 170 -6.94 -9.71 -1.15
N GLY A 171 -5.99 -10.51 -1.61
CA GLY A 171 -5.48 -11.65 -0.85
C GLY A 171 -4.31 -11.36 0.09
N ASP A 172 -3.70 -10.18 0.04
CA ASP A 172 -2.45 -9.86 0.74
C ASP A 172 -2.55 -8.62 1.63
N ARG A 173 -3.18 -7.53 1.14
CA ARG A 173 -3.23 -6.24 1.84
C ARG A 173 -4.59 -5.58 1.71
N ALA A 174 -4.94 -4.85 2.75
CA ALA A 174 -6.10 -3.96 2.75
C ALA A 174 -5.74 -2.63 3.38
N VAL A 175 -6.37 -1.56 2.90
CA VAL A 175 -6.33 -0.28 3.62
C VAL A 175 -7.47 -0.24 4.60
N LEU A 176 -7.18 0.06 5.87
CA LEU A 176 -8.17 0.44 6.86
C LEU A 176 -8.11 1.96 7.02
N ARG A 177 -9.24 2.64 6.84
CA ARG A 177 -9.33 4.11 6.99
C ARG A 177 -10.56 4.47 7.81
N GLU A 178 -10.36 5.31 8.81
CA GLU A 178 -11.44 5.97 9.54
C GLU A 178 -11.83 7.25 8.80
N LYS A 179 -13.12 7.39 8.50
CA LYS A 179 -13.69 8.60 7.93
C LYS A 179 -15.10 8.81 8.47
N ASP A 180 -15.37 10.01 8.96
CA ASP A 180 -16.68 10.43 9.47
C ASP A 180 -17.25 9.49 10.55
N GLY A 181 -16.38 8.89 11.38
CA GLY A 181 -16.76 7.96 12.45
C GLY A 181 -17.00 6.51 12.00
N GLU A 182 -16.83 6.19 10.71
CA GLU A 182 -16.91 4.83 10.18
C GLU A 182 -15.52 4.34 9.72
N THR A 183 -15.11 3.17 10.21
CA THR A 183 -13.93 2.47 9.69
C THR A 183 -14.32 1.63 8.49
N ARG A 184 -13.66 1.87 7.36
CA ARG A 184 -13.87 1.14 6.10
C ARG A 184 -12.59 0.44 5.66
N ALA A 185 -12.76 -0.72 5.01
CA ALA A 185 -11.69 -1.41 4.32
C ALA A 185 -11.71 -1.09 2.83
N TYR A 186 -10.54 -1.00 2.20
CA TYR A 186 -10.39 -0.73 0.77
C TYR A 186 -9.35 -1.68 0.16
N GLY A 187 -9.57 -2.04 -1.11
CA GLY A 187 -8.56 -2.73 -1.92
C GLY A 187 -7.37 -1.83 -2.29
N LEU A 188 -6.35 -2.44 -2.88
CA LEU A 188 -5.11 -1.82 -3.34
C LEU A 188 -4.81 -2.23 -4.79
N PRO A 189 -4.08 -1.39 -5.56
CA PRO A 189 -3.68 -1.69 -6.94
C PRO A 189 -2.54 -2.72 -7.05
N PHE A 190 -2.23 -3.40 -5.95
CA PHE A 190 -1.23 -4.45 -5.90
C PHE A 190 -1.66 -5.51 -4.87
N ALA A 191 -1.24 -6.74 -5.14
CA ALA A 191 -1.43 -7.88 -4.27
C ALA A 191 -0.17 -8.74 -4.29
N GLY A 192 -0.04 -9.59 -3.26
CA GLY A 192 0.94 -10.67 -3.23
C GLY A 192 0.58 -11.78 -4.22
N SER A 193 0.83 -13.03 -3.83
CA SER A 193 0.63 -14.20 -4.69
C SER A 193 -0.80 -14.42 -5.18
N SER A 194 -1.81 -13.83 -4.53
CA SER A 194 -3.21 -13.97 -4.95
C SER A 194 -3.50 -13.36 -6.34
N GLY A 195 -2.77 -12.29 -6.72
CA GLY A 195 -3.07 -11.53 -7.94
C GLY A 195 -4.43 -10.81 -7.95
N ILE A 196 -5.20 -10.83 -6.85
CA ILE A 196 -6.54 -10.24 -6.78
C ILE A 196 -6.41 -8.79 -6.31
N CYS A 197 -6.76 -7.84 -7.19
CA CYS A 197 -6.77 -6.41 -6.87
C CYS A 197 -8.11 -5.81 -7.31
N VAL A 198 -9.03 -5.58 -6.36
CA VAL A 198 -10.35 -5.01 -6.67
C VAL A 198 -10.50 -3.65 -5.99
N ASN A 199 -10.87 -2.62 -6.75
CA ASN A 199 -11.14 -1.28 -6.22
C ASN A 199 -12.55 -1.20 -5.62
N LYS A 200 -12.74 -1.81 -4.46
CA LYS A 200 -13.99 -1.78 -3.69
C LYS A 200 -13.71 -1.46 -2.23
N SER A 201 -14.73 -0.94 -1.57
CA SER A 201 -14.71 -0.67 -0.13
C SER A 201 -16.00 -1.10 0.55
N ALA A 202 -15.90 -1.44 1.83
CA ALA A 202 -17.05 -1.74 2.69
C ALA A 202 -16.76 -1.38 4.15
N PRO A 203 -17.80 -1.13 4.97
CA PRO A 203 -17.66 -0.95 6.42
C PRO A 203 -17.03 -2.20 7.05
N VAL A 204 -16.07 -2.01 7.95
CA VAL A 204 -15.42 -3.11 8.67
C VAL A 204 -16.41 -3.73 9.64
N ARG A 205 -16.63 -5.05 9.50
CA ARG A 205 -17.45 -5.85 10.41
C ARG A 205 -16.61 -6.68 11.36
N ALA A 206 -15.47 -7.19 10.89
CA ALA A 206 -14.55 -7.95 11.71
C ALA A 206 -13.12 -7.89 11.17
N VAL A 207 -12.16 -7.89 12.09
CA VAL A 207 -10.77 -8.25 11.80
C VAL A 207 -10.46 -9.51 12.59
N VAL A 208 -10.22 -10.60 11.88
CA VAL A 208 -9.99 -11.93 12.44
C VAL A 208 -8.49 -12.18 12.47
N VAL A 209 -7.92 -12.27 13.67
CA VAL A 209 -6.53 -12.68 13.87
C VAL A 209 -6.47 -14.21 13.83
N LEU A 210 -5.81 -14.78 12.81
CA LEU A 210 -5.71 -16.23 12.67
C LEU A 210 -4.52 -16.79 13.46
N ALA A 211 -4.76 -17.93 14.09
CA ALA A 211 -3.74 -18.79 14.69
C ALA A 211 -4.06 -20.25 14.37
N GLN A 212 -3.03 -21.07 14.18
CA GLN A 212 -3.20 -22.51 14.00
C GLN A 212 -3.29 -23.20 15.36
N ALA A 213 -4.28 -24.07 15.51
CA ALA A 213 -4.52 -24.86 16.72
C ALA A 213 -5.08 -26.24 16.33
N ALA A 214 -5.06 -27.19 17.26
CA ALA A 214 -5.63 -28.51 17.05
C ALA A 214 -7.17 -28.50 16.94
N GLU A 215 -7.81 -27.50 17.55
CA GLU A 215 -9.26 -27.34 17.57
C GLU A 215 -9.65 -25.92 17.16
N ASN A 216 -10.82 -25.78 16.53
CA ASN A 216 -11.35 -24.49 16.11
C ASN A 216 -12.00 -23.78 17.31
N ALA A 217 -11.51 -22.59 17.62
CA ALA A 217 -12.10 -21.71 18.62
C ALA A 217 -12.13 -20.27 18.11
N VAL A 218 -13.13 -19.51 18.55
CA VAL A 218 -13.22 -18.07 18.31
C VAL A 218 -13.57 -17.38 19.62
N TYR A 219 -12.86 -16.32 19.93
CA TYR A 219 -13.08 -15.48 21.09
C TYR A 219 -12.67 -14.06 20.76
N GLU A 220 -13.25 -13.10 21.48
CA GLU A 220 -12.90 -11.70 21.33
C GLU A 220 -11.57 -11.42 22.02
N LEU A 221 -10.68 -10.73 21.30
CA LEU A 221 -9.41 -10.27 21.86
C LEU A 221 -9.64 -9.02 22.70
N THR A 222 -8.90 -8.90 23.80
CA THR A 222 -8.82 -7.62 24.51
C THR A 222 -8.20 -6.55 23.61
N PRO A 223 -8.48 -5.25 23.84
CA PRO A 223 -7.87 -4.18 23.05
C PRO A 223 -6.33 -4.23 23.01
N ALA A 224 -5.69 -4.63 24.12
CA ALA A 224 -4.24 -4.74 24.21
C ALA A 224 -3.70 -5.87 23.31
N GLU A 225 -4.34 -7.04 23.31
CA GLU A 225 -3.99 -8.17 22.43
C GLU A 225 -4.21 -7.79 20.96
N ALA A 226 -5.37 -7.19 20.65
CA ALA A 226 -5.69 -6.75 19.29
C ALA A 226 -4.62 -5.79 18.76
N ILE A 227 -4.24 -4.75 19.52
CA ILE A 227 -3.19 -3.81 19.13
C ILE A 227 -1.86 -4.52 18.87
N LYS A 228 -1.45 -5.44 19.75
CA LYS A 228 -0.21 -6.21 19.59
C LYS A 228 -0.21 -6.99 18.26
N HIS A 229 -1.30 -7.67 17.95
CA HIS A 229 -1.41 -8.43 16.70
C HIS A 229 -1.44 -7.51 15.47
N LEU A 230 -2.32 -6.49 15.48
CA LEU A 230 -2.47 -5.57 14.37
C LEU A 230 -1.18 -4.79 14.07
N TYR A 231 -0.50 -4.29 15.10
CA TYR A 231 0.74 -3.53 14.94
C TYR A 231 1.82 -4.36 14.21
N SER A 232 1.92 -5.66 14.52
CA SER A 232 2.88 -6.56 13.86
C SER A 232 2.56 -6.82 12.37
N GLN A 233 1.29 -6.64 11.97
CA GLN A 233 0.80 -6.88 10.62
C GLN A 233 0.57 -5.58 9.84
N CYS A 234 0.69 -4.41 10.47
CA CYS A 234 0.71 -3.15 9.75
C CYS A 234 1.99 -3.05 8.92
N ALA A 235 1.86 -2.62 7.68
CA ALA A 235 3.01 -2.40 6.81
C ALA A 235 3.80 -1.17 7.28
N LEU A 236 4.69 -1.39 8.26
CA LEU A 236 5.85 -0.53 8.47
C LEU A 236 6.93 -1.04 7.53
N ASN A 237 6.76 -0.76 6.23
CA ASN A 237 7.84 -0.58 5.27
C ASN A 237 9.13 -1.38 5.62
N ARG A 238 9.11 -2.71 5.47
CA ARG A 238 10.30 -3.57 5.65
C ARG A 238 11.11 -3.64 4.35
#